data_AF-A0A1Q4DGW6-F1
#
_entry.id   AF-A0A1Q4DGW6-F1
#
_cell.length_a   1.000
_cell.length_b   1.000
_cell.length_c   1.000
_cell.angle_alpha   90.00
_cell.angle_beta   90.00
_cell.angle_gamma   90.00
#
_symmetry.space_group_name_H-M   'P 1'
#
loop_
_entity.id
_entity.type
_entity.pdbx_description
1 polymer ?
#
loop_
_entity_poly.entity_id
_entity_poly.type
_entity_poly.pdbx_seq_one_letter_code
_entity_poly.pdbx_strand_id
1 'polypeptide(L)'
;MTRRVTTLLAAVLVFAALVLPREIGQLTPLAFVRIPVEALVAVGVLLVLPARWRRPVALTGGALLGLLTVLKIVDMGFLAVLARPFDPVTDWTYFGDAASFLADSYGPVGAVGAAALALLAVVALVLGTTVAVARLSRVVVRRRTGATRALVVLTAGWLVCAALGAQLVAPVPVASRNAASLAVQKAEQVPVSLRDQAAFEDAFAAPDPFHDTPALLGGLRGKDVVLTFVESYGRSALEDPGLAPVVDPVLDDGTRRLAAAGYGSRSAFLTSSTAGGGSWLAHATLLSGLWVTNQQTHDQVVGSNRLTLTSAFKDAGWQTVAVMPGTSSDWPEARFFGIDEVRDSRTMGNAAKDFNRFQTPDQYTLAEFQRDERAKPGHGPLMAEIPLVTSHWPWAHIPKLVGWNAVGDGSVYDTMGGAGEPSDSVLADPARARAGYRDAIAYSLSSLISYVETYGDQNLVLIFLGDHQPSPIVTGSNASRDVPITVVARDPAVLARISGWGWQDGLKPGPQAPVWRMDAFRDRFLTAFAS
;
A
#
# COMPACT_ATOMS: atom_id res chain seq x y z
N MET A 1 48.27 -21.32 -4.63
CA MET A 1 47.38 -20.29 -5.23
C MET A 1 45.95 -20.38 -4.71
N THR A 2 45.35 -21.58 -4.70
CA THR A 2 43.96 -21.89 -4.30
C THR A 2 43.54 -21.35 -2.93
N ARG A 3 44.41 -21.41 -1.91
CA ARG A 3 44.10 -20.93 -0.54
C ARG A 3 43.97 -19.40 -0.45
N ARG A 4 44.69 -18.63 -1.28
CA ARG A 4 44.58 -17.17 -1.33
C ARG A 4 43.31 -16.75 -2.05
N VAL A 5 43.04 -17.35 -3.22
CA VAL A 5 41.83 -17.11 -4.01
C VAL A 5 40.56 -17.38 -3.19
N THR A 6 40.46 -18.54 -2.55
CA THR A 6 39.29 -18.88 -1.72
C THR A 6 39.15 -18.03 -0.45
N THR A 7 40.22 -17.38 0.02
CA THR A 7 40.11 -16.41 1.13
C THR A 7 39.63 -15.05 0.62
N LEU A 8 40.08 -14.64 -0.57
CA LEU A 8 39.58 -13.43 -1.24
C LEU A 8 38.09 -13.57 -1.55
N LEU A 9 37.64 -14.70 -2.13
CA LEU A 9 36.22 -14.96 -2.39
C LEU A 9 35.38 -14.92 -1.11
N ALA A 10 35.87 -15.50 -0.02
CA ALA A 10 35.21 -15.42 1.29
C ALA A 10 35.10 -13.97 1.79
N ALA A 11 36.15 -13.16 1.63
CA ALA A 11 36.13 -11.75 2.00
C ALA A 11 35.14 -10.96 1.14
N VAL A 12 35.11 -11.19 -0.18
CA VAL A 12 34.17 -10.54 -1.10
C VAL A 12 32.73 -10.91 -0.76
N LEU A 13 32.42 -12.19 -0.50
CA LEU A 13 31.07 -12.63 -0.14
C LEU A 13 30.59 -11.96 1.15
N VAL A 14 31.41 -11.98 2.21
CA VAL A 14 31.04 -11.38 3.50
C VAL A 14 30.92 -9.86 3.39
N PHE A 15 31.80 -9.22 2.63
CA PHE A 15 31.74 -7.78 2.40
C PHE A 15 30.49 -7.38 1.61
N ALA A 16 30.18 -8.09 0.52
CA ALA A 16 28.98 -7.86 -0.27
C ALA A 16 27.72 -8.04 0.57
N ALA A 17 27.62 -9.11 1.37
CA ALA A 17 26.50 -9.37 2.27
C ALA A 17 26.26 -8.21 3.27
N LEU A 18 27.33 -7.67 3.84
CA LEU A 18 27.25 -6.56 4.79
C LEU A 18 26.86 -5.23 4.13
N VAL A 19 27.36 -4.99 2.93
CA VAL A 19 27.27 -3.69 2.25
C VAL A 19 26.07 -3.58 1.33
N LEU A 20 25.48 -4.72 0.90
CA LEU A 20 24.37 -4.82 -0.04
C LEU A 20 23.32 -3.72 0.25
N PRO A 21 22.99 -2.86 -0.72
CA PRO A 21 21.92 -1.88 -0.59
C PRO A 21 20.56 -2.55 -0.35
N ARG A 22 19.59 -1.77 0.10
CA ARG A 22 18.24 -2.25 0.39
C ARG A 22 17.29 -2.13 -0.81
N GLU A 23 17.60 -1.22 -1.73
CA GLU A 23 16.79 -0.93 -2.91
C GLU A 23 17.56 -1.25 -4.20
N ILE A 24 16.83 -1.71 -5.22
CA ILE A 24 17.40 -2.05 -6.53
C ILE A 24 18.06 -0.81 -7.17
N GLY A 25 17.42 0.35 -7.09
CA GLY A 25 17.94 1.61 -7.65
C GLY A 25 19.27 2.06 -7.04
N GLN A 26 19.65 1.52 -5.88
CA GLN A 26 20.90 1.84 -5.20
C GLN A 26 22.04 0.87 -5.57
N LEU A 27 21.80 -0.15 -6.39
CA LEU A 27 22.81 -1.11 -6.86
C LEU A 27 23.77 -0.49 -7.87
N THR A 28 24.64 0.39 -7.38
CA THR A 28 25.73 0.99 -8.16
C THR A 28 27.09 0.42 -7.72
N PRO A 29 28.11 0.38 -8.59
CA PRO A 29 29.46 -0.02 -8.18
C PRO A 29 30.00 0.79 -7.00
N LEU A 30 29.64 2.08 -6.93
CA LEU A 30 30.01 2.99 -5.84
C LEU A 30 29.33 2.66 -4.51
N ALA A 31 28.14 2.03 -4.53
CA ALA A 31 27.46 1.58 -3.32
C ALA A 31 28.23 0.48 -2.57
N PHE A 32 29.24 -0.14 -3.20
CA PHE A 32 30.13 -1.10 -2.56
C PHE A 32 31.39 -0.46 -1.94
N VAL A 33 31.57 0.85 -2.05
CA VAL A 33 32.68 1.59 -1.40
C VAL A 33 32.23 2.06 -0.02
N ARG A 34 32.05 1.11 0.91
CA ARG A 34 31.56 1.39 2.27
C ARG A 34 32.37 0.64 3.32
N ILE A 35 32.40 1.19 4.53
CA ILE A 35 32.96 0.53 5.70
C ILE A 35 31.79 0.04 6.55
N PRO A 36 31.50 -1.28 6.61
CA PRO A 36 30.44 -1.81 7.44
C PRO A 36 30.88 -1.87 8.91
N VAL A 37 30.18 -1.15 9.79
CA VAL A 37 30.47 -1.14 11.23
C VAL A 37 30.36 -2.55 11.84
N GLU A 38 29.49 -3.38 11.28
CA GLU A 38 29.25 -4.75 11.73
C GLU A 38 30.50 -5.63 11.54
N ALA A 39 31.28 -5.40 10.47
CA ALA A 39 32.56 -6.09 10.29
C ALA A 39 33.58 -5.66 11.36
N LEU A 40 33.60 -4.36 11.71
CA LEU A 40 34.51 -3.83 12.71
C LEU A 40 34.20 -4.42 14.09
N VAL A 41 32.93 -4.42 14.48
CA VAL A 41 32.46 -5.02 15.74
C VAL A 41 32.74 -6.52 15.75
N ALA A 42 32.40 -7.25 14.69
CA ALA A 42 32.63 -8.69 14.61
C ALA A 42 34.13 -9.06 14.74
N VAL A 43 35.01 -8.29 14.08
CA VAL A 43 36.47 -8.47 14.21
C VAL A 43 36.94 -8.14 15.62
N GLY A 44 36.47 -7.04 16.22
CA GLY A 44 36.79 -6.67 17.60
C GLY A 44 36.40 -7.75 18.61
N VAL A 45 35.17 -8.25 18.53
CA VAL A 45 34.65 -9.34 19.38
C VAL A 45 35.51 -10.61 19.22
N LEU A 46 35.83 -11.01 17.99
CA LEU A 46 36.68 -12.19 17.73
C LEU A 46 38.10 -12.07 18.30
N LEU A 47 38.66 -10.86 18.35
CA LEU A 47 40.01 -10.61 18.87
C LEU A 47 40.10 -10.69 20.40
N VAL A 48 39.00 -10.40 21.09
CA VAL A 48 38.90 -10.44 22.57
C VAL A 48 38.42 -11.81 23.07
N LEU A 49 37.63 -12.53 22.27
CA LEU A 49 37.02 -13.80 22.67
C LEU A 49 38.05 -14.91 23.03
N PRO A 50 37.79 -15.73 24.08
CA PRO A 50 38.54 -16.94 24.36
C PRO A 50 38.47 -17.95 23.19
N ALA A 51 39.54 -18.73 22.99
CA ALA A 51 39.67 -19.64 21.86
C ALA A 51 38.49 -20.63 21.71
N ARG A 52 37.94 -21.11 22.83
CA ARG A 52 36.79 -22.03 22.87
C ARG A 52 35.52 -21.48 22.23
N TRP A 53 35.31 -20.15 22.27
CA TRP A 53 34.09 -19.52 21.78
C TRP A 53 34.21 -18.96 20.36
N ARG A 54 35.43 -18.81 19.83
CA ARG A 54 35.66 -18.16 18.52
C ARG A 54 34.98 -18.89 17.36
N ARG A 55 35.00 -20.22 17.38
CA ARG A 55 34.40 -21.04 16.32
C ARG A 55 32.86 -21.02 16.38
N PRO A 56 32.21 -21.29 17.53
CA PRO A 56 30.76 -21.10 17.65
C PRO A 56 30.31 -19.71 17.22
N VAL A 57 30.93 -18.63 17.72
CA VAL A 57 30.55 -17.26 17.38
C VAL A 57 30.74 -16.97 15.89
N ALA A 58 31.83 -17.44 15.26
CA ALA A 58 32.03 -17.25 13.83
C ALA A 58 31.01 -18.01 12.97
N LEU A 59 30.60 -19.22 13.40
CA LEU A 59 29.57 -20.00 12.69
C LEU A 59 28.19 -19.33 12.83
N THR A 60 27.79 -19.01 14.06
CA THR A 60 26.51 -18.32 14.33
C THR A 60 26.46 -16.97 13.63
N GLY A 61 27.52 -16.15 13.73
CA GLY A 61 27.58 -14.85 13.07
C GLY A 61 27.54 -14.94 11.54
N GLY A 62 28.17 -15.97 10.96
CA GLY A 62 28.08 -16.22 9.52
C GLY A 62 26.70 -16.68 9.06
N ALA A 63 26.04 -17.55 9.84
CA ALA A 63 24.66 -17.99 9.55
C ALA A 63 23.67 -16.82 9.66
N LEU A 64 23.77 -16.01 10.73
CA LEU A 64 22.95 -14.81 10.91
C LEU A 64 23.16 -13.80 9.79
N LEU A 65 24.41 -13.58 9.36
CA LEU A 65 24.71 -12.72 8.21
C LEU A 65 24.05 -13.26 6.93
N GLY A 66 24.13 -14.57 6.70
CA GLY A 66 23.46 -15.23 5.59
C GLY A 66 21.95 -15.00 5.59
N LEU A 67 21.29 -15.24 6.73
CA LEU A 67 19.86 -15.02 6.90
C LEU A 67 19.46 -13.55 6.71
N LEU A 68 20.20 -12.60 7.28
CA LEU A 68 19.96 -11.17 7.07
C LEU A 68 20.16 -10.76 5.61
N THR A 69 21.07 -11.41 4.89
CA THR A 69 21.27 -11.16 3.46
C THR A 69 20.08 -11.68 2.64
N VAL A 70 19.58 -12.88 2.94
CA VAL A 70 18.35 -13.42 2.33
C VAL A 70 17.19 -12.47 2.58
N LEU A 71 16.99 -12.06 3.83
CA LEU A 71 15.93 -11.14 4.20
C LEU A 71 16.06 -9.81 3.45
N LYS A 72 17.27 -9.26 3.31
CA LYS A 72 17.51 -8.03 2.56
C LYS A 72 17.17 -8.19 1.07
N ILE A 73 17.45 -9.35 0.47
CA ILE A 73 17.11 -9.63 -0.93
C ILE A 73 15.59 -9.70 -1.11
N VAL A 74 14.88 -10.38 -0.21
CA VAL A 74 13.41 -10.45 -0.23
C VAL A 74 12.81 -9.06 -0.03
N ASP A 75 13.28 -8.33 0.97
CA ASP A 75 12.85 -6.97 1.29
C ASP A 75 13.09 -5.98 0.14
N MET A 76 14.18 -6.16 -0.62
CA MET A 76 14.45 -5.41 -1.85
C MET A 76 13.41 -5.70 -2.95
N GLY A 77 12.97 -6.94 -3.10
CA GLY A 77 11.88 -7.30 -4.01
C GLY A 77 10.55 -6.69 -3.59
N PHE A 78 10.23 -6.75 -2.30
CA PHE A 78 9.02 -6.12 -1.74
C PHE A 78 9.01 -4.61 -1.91
N LEU A 79 10.15 -3.92 -1.69
CA LEU A 79 10.25 -2.48 -1.95
C LEU A 79 10.11 -2.15 -3.44
N ALA A 80 10.60 -3.01 -4.33
CA ALA A 80 10.53 -2.78 -5.77
C ALA A 80 9.14 -3.01 -6.36
N VAL A 81 8.37 -3.96 -5.81
CA VAL A 81 7.06 -4.36 -6.35
C VAL A 81 5.90 -3.79 -5.54
N LEU A 82 6.00 -3.78 -4.21
CA LEU A 82 4.93 -3.41 -3.27
C LEU A 82 5.22 -2.10 -2.52
N ALA A 83 6.33 -1.42 -2.82
CA ALA A 83 6.75 -0.15 -2.21
C ALA A 83 6.81 -0.16 -0.66
N ARG A 84 6.93 -1.34 -0.05
CA ARG A 84 7.00 -1.51 1.41
C ARG A 84 8.02 -2.58 1.82
N PRO A 85 8.54 -2.56 3.06
CA PRO A 85 9.36 -3.64 3.59
C PRO A 85 8.58 -4.96 3.72
N PHE A 86 9.30 -6.08 3.61
CA PHE A 86 8.79 -7.44 3.83
C PHE A 86 8.57 -7.72 5.33
N ASP A 87 7.41 -8.20 5.72
CA ASP A 87 7.11 -8.65 7.08
C ASP A 87 7.31 -10.18 7.20
N PRO A 88 8.32 -10.65 7.97
CA PRO A 88 8.59 -12.07 8.13
C PRO A 88 7.57 -12.81 8.99
N VAL A 89 6.51 -12.17 9.48
CA VAL A 89 5.41 -12.83 10.19
C VAL A 89 4.27 -13.12 9.22
N THR A 90 3.86 -12.14 8.43
CA THR A 90 2.59 -12.17 7.68
C THR A 90 2.74 -12.32 6.17
N ASP A 91 3.89 -11.94 5.60
CA ASP A 91 4.03 -11.85 4.13
C ASP A 91 4.44 -13.17 3.46
N TRP A 92 4.42 -14.30 4.18
CA TRP A 92 4.76 -15.59 3.60
C TRP A 92 3.76 -16.04 2.52
N THR A 93 2.51 -15.58 2.58
CA THR A 93 1.45 -15.96 1.62
C THR A 93 1.77 -15.48 0.20
N TYR A 94 2.45 -14.33 0.04
CA TYR A 94 2.88 -13.83 -1.27
C TYR A 94 3.81 -14.80 -2.03
N PHE A 95 4.53 -15.70 -1.34
CA PHE A 95 5.32 -16.73 -2.03
C PHE A 95 4.43 -17.79 -2.68
N GLY A 96 3.24 -18.04 -2.12
CA GLY A 96 2.21 -18.87 -2.75
C GLY A 96 1.72 -18.22 -4.04
N ASP A 97 1.38 -16.93 -3.99
CA ASP A 97 0.94 -16.17 -5.17
C ASP A 97 2.01 -16.12 -6.27
N ALA A 98 3.27 -15.91 -5.88
CA ALA A 98 4.40 -15.96 -6.80
C ALA A 98 4.57 -17.35 -7.44
N ALA A 99 4.34 -18.42 -6.68
CA ALA A 99 4.40 -19.79 -7.20
C ALA A 99 3.24 -20.09 -8.16
N SER A 100 2.02 -19.63 -7.84
CA SER A 100 0.84 -19.73 -8.71
C SER A 100 1.07 -18.98 -10.02
N PHE A 101 1.56 -17.74 -9.97
CA PHE A 101 1.93 -16.97 -11.15
C PHE A 101 2.96 -17.68 -12.04
N LEU A 102 3.98 -18.30 -11.44
CA LEU A 102 4.97 -19.10 -12.17
C LEU A 102 4.36 -20.38 -12.76
N ALA A 103 3.40 -21.00 -12.07
CA ALA A 103 2.72 -22.20 -12.54
C ALA A 103 1.80 -21.87 -13.74
N ASP A 104 1.10 -20.74 -13.69
CA ASP A 104 0.25 -20.28 -14.79
C ASP A 104 1.09 -19.85 -16.01
N SER A 105 2.26 -19.25 -15.77
CA SER A 105 3.14 -18.76 -16.85
C SER A 105 4.01 -19.85 -17.49
N TYR A 106 4.52 -20.79 -16.71
CA TYR A 106 5.56 -21.76 -17.13
C TYR A 106 5.21 -23.23 -16.82
N GLY A 107 3.99 -23.48 -16.34
CA GLY A 107 3.50 -24.79 -15.94
C GLY A 107 3.97 -25.22 -14.54
N PRO A 108 3.32 -26.24 -13.93
CA PRO A 108 3.62 -26.70 -12.57
C PRO A 108 5.07 -27.15 -12.37
N VAL A 109 5.67 -27.78 -13.38
CA VAL A 109 7.08 -28.23 -13.33
C VAL A 109 8.04 -27.04 -13.28
N GLY A 110 7.74 -25.96 -14.03
CA GLY A 110 8.50 -24.72 -14.02
C GLY A 110 8.48 -24.05 -12.65
N ALA A 111 7.29 -23.95 -12.03
CA ALA A 111 7.12 -23.40 -10.69
C ALA A 111 7.90 -24.19 -9.63
N VAL A 112 7.79 -25.53 -9.64
CA VAL A 112 8.54 -26.39 -8.70
C VAL A 112 10.05 -26.26 -8.92
N GLY A 113 10.51 -26.22 -10.16
CA GLY A 113 11.93 -26.02 -10.50
C GLY A 113 12.47 -24.69 -9.99
N ALA A 114 11.72 -23.59 -10.18
CA ALA A 114 12.07 -22.27 -9.69
C ALA A 114 12.11 -22.22 -8.15
N ALA A 115 11.11 -22.81 -7.48
CA ALA A 115 11.08 -22.89 -6.02
C ALA A 115 12.26 -23.70 -5.46
N ALA A 116 12.60 -24.84 -6.06
CA ALA A 116 13.74 -25.64 -5.67
C ALA A 116 15.07 -24.88 -5.88
N LEU A 117 15.22 -24.16 -6.99
CA LEU A 117 16.40 -23.34 -7.26
C LEU A 117 16.54 -22.19 -6.25
N ALA A 118 15.44 -21.51 -5.92
CA ALA A 118 15.42 -20.45 -4.92
C ALA A 118 15.83 -20.99 -3.53
N LEU A 119 15.28 -22.14 -3.12
CA LEU A 119 15.65 -22.78 -1.86
C LEU A 119 17.13 -23.18 -1.83
N LEU A 120 17.64 -23.76 -2.92
CA LEU A 120 19.06 -24.10 -3.05
C LEU A 120 19.96 -22.85 -2.96
N ALA A 121 19.56 -21.74 -3.59
CA ALA A 121 20.28 -20.48 -3.51
C ALA A 121 20.32 -19.93 -2.08
N VAL A 122 19.20 -19.98 -1.34
CA VAL A 122 19.12 -19.60 0.07
C VAL A 122 20.07 -20.45 0.93
N VAL A 123 20.00 -21.78 0.80
CA VAL A 123 20.86 -22.71 1.55
C VAL A 123 22.33 -22.47 1.21
N ALA A 124 22.66 -22.33 -0.07
CA ALA A 124 24.04 -22.07 -0.52
C ALA A 124 24.56 -20.73 0.01
N LEU A 125 23.74 -19.69 0.06
CA LEU A 125 24.11 -18.38 0.60
C LEU A 125 24.38 -18.44 2.11
N VAL A 126 23.50 -19.08 2.89
CA VAL A 126 23.65 -19.22 4.35
C VAL A 126 24.87 -20.09 4.70
N LEU A 127 25.03 -21.23 4.03
CA LEU A 127 26.21 -22.08 4.24
C LEU A 127 27.50 -21.40 3.75
N GLY A 128 27.45 -20.74 2.61
CA GLY A 128 28.59 -20.01 2.02
C GLY A 128 29.09 -18.90 2.93
N THR A 129 28.19 -18.06 3.46
CA THR A 129 28.51 -17.01 4.43
C THR A 129 29.02 -17.58 5.75
N THR A 130 28.40 -18.65 6.26
CA THR A 130 28.85 -19.38 7.46
C THR A 130 30.30 -19.87 7.31
N VAL A 131 30.60 -20.57 6.22
CA VAL A 131 31.95 -21.10 5.95
C VAL A 131 32.95 -19.95 5.71
N ALA A 132 32.52 -18.89 5.02
CA ALA A 132 33.35 -17.71 4.76
C ALA A 132 33.76 -17.01 6.06
N VAL A 133 32.83 -16.72 6.97
CA VAL A 133 33.12 -16.10 8.27
C VAL A 133 33.98 -17.02 9.16
N ALA A 134 33.70 -18.32 9.19
CA ALA A 134 34.53 -19.30 9.90
C ALA A 134 35.96 -19.42 9.33
N ARG A 135 36.15 -19.08 8.06
CA ARG A 135 37.47 -19.02 7.43
C ARG A 135 38.18 -17.71 7.72
N LEU A 136 37.49 -16.57 7.58
CA LEU A 136 38.06 -15.24 7.83
C LEU A 136 38.45 -15.07 9.31
N SER A 137 37.65 -15.59 10.25
CA SER A 137 37.99 -15.60 11.68
C SER A 137 39.33 -16.29 11.96
N ARG A 138 39.62 -17.42 11.30
CA ARG A 138 40.94 -18.09 11.41
C ARG A 138 42.09 -17.21 10.89
N VAL A 139 41.86 -16.42 9.85
CA VAL A 139 42.86 -15.50 9.29
C VAL A 139 43.11 -14.32 10.24
N VAL A 140 42.04 -13.73 10.76
CA VAL A 140 42.09 -12.63 11.75
C VAL A 140 42.88 -13.05 12.98
N VAL A 141 42.59 -14.25 13.53
CA VAL A 141 43.30 -14.78 14.69
C VAL A 141 44.78 -15.04 14.39
N ARG A 142 45.10 -15.61 13.22
CA ARG A 142 46.49 -15.88 12.83
C ARG A 142 47.30 -14.61 12.57
N ARG A 143 46.65 -13.51 12.18
CA ARG A 143 47.28 -12.21 11.89
C ARG A 143 46.85 -11.14 12.89
N ARG A 144 46.81 -11.48 14.18
CA ARG A 144 46.25 -10.65 15.25
C ARG A 144 46.75 -9.19 15.23
N THR A 145 48.07 -8.98 15.12
CA THR A 145 48.67 -7.63 15.10
C THR A 145 48.22 -6.82 13.87
N GLY A 146 48.22 -7.44 12.69
CA GLY A 146 47.77 -6.79 11.45
C GLY A 146 46.27 -6.51 11.46
N ALA A 147 45.46 -7.45 11.96
CA ALA A 147 44.02 -7.29 12.09
C ALA A 147 43.65 -6.17 13.09
N THR A 148 44.38 -6.05 14.20
CA THR A 148 44.17 -4.99 15.19
C THR A 148 44.49 -3.61 14.60
N ARG A 149 45.61 -3.47 13.87
CA ARG A 149 45.95 -2.22 13.18
C ARG A 149 44.92 -1.83 12.13
N ALA A 150 44.48 -2.79 11.31
CA ALA A 150 43.44 -2.57 10.32
C ALA A 150 42.10 -2.17 10.96
N LEU A 151 41.73 -2.82 12.07
CA LEU A 151 40.52 -2.47 12.84
C LEU A 151 40.57 -1.03 13.34
N VAL A 152 41.69 -0.59 13.94
CA VAL A 152 41.83 0.78 14.44
C VAL A 152 41.70 1.81 13.30
N VAL A 153 42.41 1.60 12.19
CA VAL A 153 42.38 2.51 11.04
C VAL A 153 40.98 2.58 10.41
N LEU A 154 40.35 1.43 10.18
CA LEU A 154 39.01 1.38 9.59
C LEU A 154 37.94 1.94 10.53
N THR A 155 38.08 1.76 11.85
CA THR A 155 37.16 2.34 12.84
C THR A 155 37.30 3.86 12.90
N ALA A 156 38.53 4.38 12.90
CA ALA A 156 38.77 5.83 12.84
C ALA A 156 38.20 6.43 11.54
N GLY A 157 38.46 5.79 10.39
CA GLY A 157 37.90 6.19 9.10
C GLY A 157 36.37 6.14 9.09
N TRP A 158 35.77 5.10 9.69
CA TRP A 158 34.32 5.00 9.83
C TRP A 158 33.75 6.15 10.68
N LEU A 159 34.35 6.46 11.83
CA LEU A 159 33.90 7.54 12.72
C LEU A 159 33.99 8.91 12.03
N VAL A 160 35.07 9.17 11.29
CA VAL A 160 35.24 10.41 10.52
C VAL A 160 34.17 10.51 9.42
N CYS A 161 33.99 9.46 8.61
CA CYS A 161 32.97 9.44 7.57
C CYS A 161 31.54 9.58 8.13
N ALA A 162 31.26 8.97 9.29
CA ALA A 162 29.98 9.07 9.96
C ALA A 162 29.72 10.48 10.51
N ALA A 163 30.71 11.10 11.17
CA ALA A 163 30.60 12.45 11.71
C ALA A 163 30.43 13.53 10.62
N LEU A 164 31.09 13.33 9.48
CA LEU A 164 31.00 14.24 8.33
C LEU A 164 29.77 13.99 7.44
N GLY A 165 28.98 12.94 7.72
CA GLY A 165 27.86 12.55 6.86
C GLY A 165 28.27 12.21 5.44
N ALA A 166 29.49 11.69 5.23
CA ALA A 166 30.06 11.47 3.91
C ALA A 166 29.24 10.46 3.09
N GLN A 167 28.76 10.90 1.93
CA GLN A 167 28.02 10.09 0.95
C GLN A 167 28.73 10.19 -0.41
N LEU A 168 28.99 9.04 -1.05
CA LEU A 168 29.57 9.00 -2.40
C LEU A 168 28.48 9.02 -3.48
N VAL A 169 27.29 8.53 -3.14
CA VAL A 169 26.06 8.58 -3.93
C VAL A 169 24.97 8.92 -2.93
N ALA A 170 24.20 9.99 -3.12
CA ALA A 170 23.06 10.27 -2.23
C ALA A 170 21.92 9.27 -2.52
N PRO A 171 21.22 8.70 -1.51
CA PRO A 171 21.34 8.88 -0.06
C PRO A 171 22.19 7.78 0.66
N VAL A 172 23.26 7.29 0.05
CA VAL A 172 24.05 6.11 0.48
C VAL A 172 25.35 6.52 1.24
N PRO A 173 25.38 6.49 2.59
CA PRO A 173 26.54 6.90 3.39
C PRO A 173 27.71 5.90 3.35
N VAL A 174 28.95 6.39 3.34
CA VAL A 174 30.18 5.56 3.36
C VAL A 174 30.31 4.74 4.65
N ALA A 175 29.85 5.30 5.77
CA ALA A 175 29.71 4.60 7.05
C ALA A 175 28.43 3.74 7.04
N SER A 176 28.55 2.45 6.71
CA SER A 176 27.40 1.54 6.62
C SER A 176 27.04 0.93 7.98
N ARG A 177 25.74 0.76 8.21
CA ARG A 177 25.12 0.09 9.37
C ARG A 177 23.90 -0.75 8.98
N ASN A 178 23.83 -1.18 7.72
CA ASN A 178 22.62 -1.70 7.08
C ASN A 178 22.14 -3.05 7.64
N ALA A 179 23.05 -3.92 8.04
CA ALA A 179 22.68 -5.23 8.57
C ALA A 179 22.17 -5.10 10.02
N ALA A 180 22.81 -4.25 10.81
CA ALA A 180 22.37 -3.94 12.16
C ALA A 180 21.01 -3.19 12.16
N SER A 181 20.83 -2.20 11.29
CA SER A 181 19.57 -1.45 11.19
C SER A 181 18.40 -2.34 10.78
N LEU A 182 18.63 -3.27 9.83
CA LEU A 182 17.60 -4.24 9.42
C LEU A 182 17.26 -5.18 10.57
N ALA A 183 18.26 -5.69 11.30
CA ALA A 183 18.03 -6.58 12.44
C ALA A 183 17.22 -5.90 13.56
N VAL A 184 17.54 -4.64 13.89
CA VAL A 184 16.80 -3.85 14.89
C VAL A 184 15.36 -3.61 14.41
N GLN A 185 15.18 -3.18 13.17
CA GLN A 185 13.85 -2.96 12.59
C GLN A 185 12.97 -4.21 12.68
N LYS A 186 13.53 -5.40 12.38
CA LYS A 186 12.76 -6.65 12.50
C LYS A 186 12.51 -7.08 13.94
N ALA A 187 13.45 -6.85 14.85
CA ALA A 187 13.26 -7.13 16.27
C ALA A 187 12.13 -6.29 16.88
N GLU A 188 11.93 -5.06 16.38
CA GLU A 188 10.82 -4.18 16.77
C GLU A 188 9.51 -4.52 16.06
N GLN A 189 9.57 -4.88 14.78
CA GLN A 189 8.39 -5.20 13.95
C GLN A 189 7.71 -6.50 14.39
N VAL A 190 8.47 -7.60 14.56
CA VAL A 190 7.90 -8.94 14.78
C VAL A 190 6.92 -9.01 15.96
N PRO A 191 7.23 -8.46 17.15
CA PRO A 191 6.28 -8.48 18.27
C PRO A 191 5.00 -7.69 18.01
N VAL A 192 5.06 -6.63 17.19
CA VAL A 192 3.87 -5.85 16.79
C VAL A 192 3.03 -6.70 15.84
N SER A 193 3.62 -7.26 14.80
CA SER A 193 2.91 -8.10 13.83
C SER A 193 2.25 -9.33 14.48
N LEU A 194 2.91 -9.95 15.48
CA LEU A 194 2.31 -11.06 16.23
C LEU A 194 1.11 -10.63 17.08
N ARG A 195 1.15 -9.43 17.70
CA ARG A 195 0.00 -8.92 18.47
C ARG A 195 -1.15 -8.54 17.56
N ASP A 196 -0.86 -7.90 16.42
CA ASP A 196 -1.87 -7.52 15.43
C ASP A 196 -2.53 -8.77 14.83
N GLN A 197 -1.75 -9.82 14.55
CA GLN A 197 -2.27 -11.10 14.09
C GLN A 197 -3.17 -11.76 15.14
N ALA A 198 -2.77 -11.80 16.41
CA ALA A 198 -3.60 -12.35 17.48
C ALA A 198 -4.91 -11.56 17.67
N ALA A 199 -4.85 -10.23 17.63
CA ALA A 199 -6.03 -9.38 17.73
C ALA A 199 -6.98 -9.57 16.54
N PHE A 200 -6.44 -9.78 15.33
CA PHE A 200 -7.24 -10.14 14.16
C PHE A 200 -7.91 -11.50 14.34
N GLU A 201 -7.17 -12.52 14.78
CA GLU A 201 -7.71 -13.88 14.99
C GLU A 201 -8.85 -13.88 16.02
N ASP A 202 -8.70 -13.14 17.12
CA ASP A 202 -9.75 -12.98 18.13
C ASP A 202 -11.01 -12.31 17.54
N ALA A 203 -10.83 -11.24 16.76
CA ALA A 203 -11.95 -10.53 16.12
C ALA A 203 -12.62 -11.37 15.02
N PHE A 204 -11.84 -12.13 14.26
CA PHE A 204 -12.32 -13.00 13.19
C PHE A 204 -13.08 -14.22 13.72
N ALA A 205 -12.64 -14.78 14.86
CA ALA A 205 -13.33 -15.89 15.52
C ALA A 205 -14.65 -15.48 16.19
N ALA A 206 -14.84 -14.19 16.48
CA ALA A 206 -16.08 -13.69 17.06
C ALA A 206 -17.25 -13.77 16.05
N PRO A 207 -18.46 -14.19 16.48
CA PRO A 207 -19.65 -14.16 15.63
C PRO A 207 -19.90 -12.76 15.06
N ASP A 208 -20.34 -12.68 13.81
CA ASP A 208 -20.73 -11.40 13.23
C ASP A 208 -22.02 -10.89 13.88
N PRO A 209 -22.01 -9.70 14.51
CA PRO A 209 -23.18 -9.19 15.21
C PRO A 209 -24.40 -8.97 14.30
N PHE A 210 -24.21 -8.88 12.98
CA PHE A 210 -25.29 -8.62 12.02
C PHE A 210 -25.71 -9.86 11.21
N HIS A 211 -25.04 -11.01 11.34
CA HIS A 211 -25.30 -12.20 10.51
C HIS A 211 -26.78 -12.61 10.48
N ASP A 212 -27.42 -12.66 11.65
CA ASP A 212 -28.81 -13.12 11.79
C ASP A 212 -29.81 -11.96 11.88
N THR A 213 -29.39 -10.73 11.53
CA THR A 213 -30.26 -9.55 11.64
C THR A 213 -31.14 -9.40 10.39
N PRO A 214 -32.47 -9.52 10.50
CA PRO A 214 -33.35 -9.33 9.35
C PRO A 214 -33.49 -7.85 8.98
N ALA A 215 -33.82 -7.58 7.72
CA ALA A 215 -34.18 -6.24 7.23
C ALA A 215 -33.12 -5.15 7.52
N LEU A 216 -31.84 -5.50 7.37
CA LEU A 216 -30.76 -4.52 7.31
C LEU A 216 -31.04 -3.51 6.19
N LEU A 217 -30.58 -2.26 6.38
CA LEU A 217 -30.62 -1.21 5.35
C LEU A 217 -32.02 -0.70 4.97
N GLY A 218 -33.06 -1.02 5.76
CA GLY A 218 -34.43 -0.51 5.55
C GLY A 218 -34.53 1.02 5.45
N GLY A 219 -33.65 1.73 6.15
CA GLY A 219 -33.53 3.20 6.08
C GLY A 219 -33.03 3.74 4.73
N LEU A 220 -32.53 2.88 3.84
CA LEU A 220 -32.04 3.22 2.51
C LEU A 220 -32.91 2.67 1.39
N ARG A 221 -34.06 2.04 1.70
CA ARG A 221 -34.95 1.41 0.71
C ARG A 221 -35.26 2.32 -0.48
N GLY A 222 -35.03 1.81 -1.69
CA GLY A 222 -35.26 2.54 -2.93
C GLY A 222 -34.15 3.53 -3.31
N LYS A 223 -33.05 3.59 -2.54
CA LYS A 223 -31.89 4.44 -2.83
C LYS A 223 -30.85 3.70 -3.64
N ASP A 224 -30.12 4.44 -4.46
CA ASP A 224 -28.86 3.99 -5.03
C ASP A 224 -27.72 4.42 -4.11
N VAL A 225 -26.97 3.45 -3.60
CA VAL A 225 -25.87 3.69 -2.68
C VAL A 225 -24.57 3.47 -3.41
N VAL A 226 -23.84 4.55 -3.67
CA VAL A 226 -22.53 4.51 -4.32
C VAL A 226 -21.46 4.69 -3.26
N LEU A 227 -20.70 3.63 -3.00
CA LEU A 227 -19.50 3.65 -2.17
C LEU A 227 -18.28 3.79 -3.08
N THR A 228 -17.56 4.90 -2.97
CA THR A 228 -16.41 5.16 -3.84
C THR A 228 -15.14 5.49 -3.05
N PHE A 229 -14.07 4.78 -3.35
CA PHE A 229 -12.76 5.04 -2.79
C PHE A 229 -12.01 6.00 -3.72
N VAL A 230 -11.55 7.12 -3.20
CA VAL A 230 -10.66 8.03 -3.91
C VAL A 230 -9.23 7.61 -3.57
N GLU A 231 -8.56 6.97 -4.52
CA GLU A 231 -7.22 6.43 -4.35
C GLU A 231 -6.26 7.43 -3.71
N SER A 232 -5.58 7.00 -2.66
CA SER A 232 -4.61 7.78 -1.93
C SER A 232 -5.14 9.11 -1.35
N TYR A 233 -6.46 9.29 -1.18
CA TYR A 233 -7.04 10.49 -0.58
C TYR A 233 -6.87 10.51 0.95
N GLY A 234 -5.70 10.95 1.39
CA GLY A 234 -5.33 11.04 2.79
C GLY A 234 -5.63 12.40 3.42
N ARG A 235 -5.69 12.43 4.76
CA ARG A 235 -5.80 13.67 5.56
C ARG A 235 -4.71 14.69 5.24
N SER A 236 -3.55 14.25 4.75
CA SER A 236 -2.47 15.15 4.31
C SER A 236 -2.90 16.06 3.17
N ALA A 237 -3.83 15.64 2.30
CA ALA A 237 -4.34 16.48 1.22
C ALA A 237 -5.09 17.73 1.74
N LEU A 238 -5.58 17.71 2.99
CA LEU A 238 -6.39 18.77 3.62
C LEU A 238 -5.58 19.57 4.63
N GLU A 239 -4.54 18.99 5.23
CA GLU A 239 -3.79 19.63 6.32
C GLU A 239 -2.37 20.06 5.94
N ASP A 240 -1.77 19.46 4.91
CA ASP A 240 -0.43 19.84 4.48
C ASP A 240 -0.44 21.22 3.78
N PRO A 241 0.34 22.21 4.24
CA PRO A 241 0.33 23.56 3.66
C PRO A 241 0.71 23.65 2.18
N GLY A 242 1.41 22.65 1.62
CA GLY A 242 1.74 22.55 0.20
C GLY A 242 0.68 21.86 -0.65
N LEU A 243 -0.27 21.15 -0.02
CA LEU A 243 -1.32 20.37 -0.69
C LEU A 243 -2.70 21.05 -0.55
N ALA A 244 -3.08 21.40 0.68
CA ALA A 244 -4.38 21.94 1.04
C ALA A 244 -4.81 23.16 0.19
N PRO A 245 -3.95 24.14 -0.16
CA PRO A 245 -4.39 25.33 -0.91
C PRO A 245 -5.02 25.08 -2.28
N VAL A 246 -4.83 23.89 -2.88
CA VAL A 246 -5.49 23.50 -4.14
C VAL A 246 -6.69 22.58 -3.90
N VAL A 247 -6.65 21.74 -2.87
CA VAL A 247 -7.74 20.78 -2.56
C VAL A 247 -8.89 21.45 -1.81
N ASP A 248 -8.58 22.32 -0.85
CA ASP A 248 -9.58 23.01 -0.02
C ASP A 248 -10.62 23.79 -0.85
N PRO A 249 -10.22 24.62 -1.85
CA PRO A 249 -11.18 25.32 -2.69
C PRO A 249 -12.12 24.38 -3.45
N VAL A 250 -11.66 23.20 -3.85
CA VAL A 250 -12.50 22.20 -4.55
C VAL A 250 -13.60 21.68 -3.62
N LEU A 251 -13.25 21.34 -2.38
CA LEU A 251 -14.22 20.84 -1.39
C LEU A 251 -15.17 21.94 -0.90
N ASP A 252 -14.66 23.14 -0.66
CA ASP A 252 -15.46 24.29 -0.20
C ASP A 252 -16.43 24.75 -1.29
N ASP A 253 -15.98 24.81 -2.56
CA ASP A 253 -16.84 25.13 -3.69
C ASP A 253 -17.84 24.01 -4.00
N GLY A 254 -17.40 22.76 -3.97
CA GLY A 254 -18.28 21.61 -4.11
C GLY A 254 -19.36 21.58 -3.05
N THR A 255 -19.04 21.90 -1.79
CA THR A 255 -20.02 22.02 -0.71
C THR A 255 -21.08 23.06 -1.05
N ARG A 256 -20.68 24.25 -1.54
CA ARG A 256 -21.62 25.30 -1.94
C ARG A 256 -22.49 24.90 -3.13
N ARG A 257 -21.90 24.34 -4.19
CA ARG A 257 -22.64 23.93 -5.40
C ARG A 257 -23.62 22.80 -5.12
N LEU A 258 -23.19 21.78 -4.37
CA LEU A 258 -24.07 20.67 -3.99
C LEU A 258 -25.20 21.13 -3.05
N ALA A 259 -24.91 22.02 -2.09
CA ALA A 259 -25.94 22.63 -1.25
C ALA A 259 -26.96 23.44 -2.07
N ALA A 260 -26.50 24.24 -3.04
CA ALA A 260 -27.37 24.97 -3.96
C ALA A 260 -28.23 24.03 -4.82
N ALA A 261 -27.67 22.87 -5.17
CA ALA A 261 -28.40 21.80 -5.84
C ALA A 261 -29.32 21.01 -4.89
N GLY A 262 -29.33 21.26 -3.57
CA GLY A 262 -30.22 20.62 -2.60
C GLY A 262 -29.64 19.39 -1.88
N TYR A 263 -28.34 19.12 -2.01
CA TYR A 263 -27.65 18.07 -1.27
C TYR A 263 -27.13 18.57 0.08
N GLY A 264 -27.27 17.75 1.11
CA GLY A 264 -26.50 17.88 2.34
C GLY A 264 -25.28 16.95 2.32
N SER A 265 -24.29 17.23 3.17
CA SER A 265 -23.13 16.38 3.35
C SER A 265 -22.66 16.32 4.80
N ARG A 266 -22.13 15.16 5.21
CA ARG A 266 -21.50 14.93 6.52
C ARG A 266 -20.14 14.31 6.32
N SER A 267 -19.09 14.91 6.87
CA SER A 267 -17.72 14.43 6.73
C SER A 267 -16.98 14.28 8.07
N ALA A 268 -16.04 13.34 8.08
CA ALA A 268 -15.16 13.02 9.20
C ALA A 268 -13.88 12.32 8.71
N PHE A 269 -13.14 11.68 9.62
CA PHE A 269 -11.96 10.89 9.28
C PHE A 269 -12.11 9.43 9.69
N LEU A 270 -11.51 8.53 8.90
CA LEU A 270 -11.24 7.15 9.28
C LEU A 270 -9.72 6.92 9.35
N THR A 271 -9.23 6.12 10.27
CA THR A 271 -7.87 5.58 10.22
C THR A 271 -7.88 4.33 9.33
N SER A 272 -7.16 4.37 8.21
CA SER A 272 -6.99 3.25 7.29
C SER A 272 -6.11 2.15 7.88
N SER A 273 -6.36 0.91 7.47
CA SER A 273 -5.54 -0.26 7.82
C SER A 273 -4.19 -0.27 7.09
N THR A 274 -4.06 0.48 5.99
CA THR A 274 -2.86 0.55 5.15
C THR A 274 -2.42 2.00 4.87
N ALA A 275 -1.26 2.16 4.23
CA ALA A 275 -0.69 3.44 3.80
C ALA A 275 0.23 3.25 2.59
N GLY A 276 0.15 4.15 1.60
CA GLY A 276 1.02 4.18 0.43
C GLY A 276 0.79 3.08 -0.61
N GLY A 277 -0.21 2.21 -0.40
CA GLY A 277 -0.60 1.12 -1.28
C GLY A 277 -1.44 0.09 -0.54
N GLY A 278 -1.88 -0.95 -1.23
CA GLY A 278 -2.66 -2.04 -0.63
C GLY A 278 -4.15 -1.72 -0.48
N SER A 279 -4.72 -0.94 -1.40
CA SER A 279 -6.12 -0.47 -1.38
C SER A 279 -7.13 -1.59 -1.09
N TRP A 280 -6.92 -2.80 -1.63
CA TRP A 280 -7.79 -3.96 -1.37
C TRP A 280 -7.88 -4.34 0.13
N LEU A 281 -6.84 -4.06 0.92
CA LEU A 281 -6.84 -4.27 2.38
C LEU A 281 -7.75 -3.25 3.09
N ALA A 282 -7.74 -2.00 2.63
CA ALA A 282 -8.63 -0.95 3.14
C ALA A 282 -10.09 -1.22 2.75
N HIS A 283 -10.33 -1.66 1.51
CA HIS A 283 -11.65 -2.06 1.04
C HIS A 283 -12.18 -3.23 1.86
N ALA A 284 -11.41 -4.32 1.99
CA ALA A 284 -11.79 -5.45 2.82
C ALA A 284 -12.03 -5.04 4.28
N THR A 285 -11.23 -4.11 4.82
CA THR A 285 -11.42 -3.59 6.18
C THR A 285 -12.77 -2.88 6.34
N LEU A 286 -13.07 -1.94 5.45
CA LEU A 286 -14.31 -1.20 5.49
C LEU A 286 -15.53 -2.12 5.28
N LEU A 287 -15.46 -3.03 4.32
CA LEU A 287 -16.59 -3.85 3.89
C LEU A 287 -16.87 -5.00 4.87
N SER A 288 -15.84 -5.61 5.46
CA SER A 288 -16.00 -6.77 6.37
C SER A 288 -16.11 -6.38 7.85
N GLY A 289 -15.80 -5.12 8.19
CA GLY A 289 -15.73 -4.68 9.58
C GLY A 289 -14.64 -5.36 10.41
N LEU A 290 -13.62 -5.93 9.74
CA LEU A 290 -12.45 -6.55 10.36
C LEU A 290 -11.19 -5.76 10.01
N TRP A 291 -10.21 -5.71 10.91
CA TRP A 291 -8.97 -4.95 10.68
C TRP A 291 -7.98 -5.70 9.81
N VAL A 292 -8.17 -5.64 8.48
CA VAL A 292 -7.36 -6.36 7.49
C VAL A 292 -6.13 -5.51 7.11
N THR A 293 -4.94 -5.99 7.49
CA THR A 293 -3.68 -5.20 7.37
C THR A 293 -2.62 -5.84 6.48
N ASN A 294 -2.85 -7.06 6.04
CA ASN A 294 -1.89 -7.83 5.24
C ASN A 294 -2.61 -8.92 4.42
N GLN A 295 -1.90 -9.50 3.45
CA GLN A 295 -2.45 -10.51 2.54
C GLN A 295 -2.97 -11.76 3.27
N GLN A 296 -2.26 -12.25 4.28
CA GLN A 296 -2.72 -13.42 5.06
C GLN A 296 -4.09 -13.18 5.70
N THR A 297 -4.28 -12.03 6.35
CA THR A 297 -5.59 -11.67 6.94
C THR A 297 -6.66 -11.45 5.88
N HIS A 298 -6.29 -10.89 4.72
CA HIS A 298 -7.20 -10.71 3.60
C HIS A 298 -7.72 -12.06 3.08
N ASP A 299 -6.80 -13.01 2.81
CA ASP A 299 -7.13 -14.34 2.30
C ASP A 299 -8.04 -15.11 3.27
N GLN A 300 -7.80 -14.97 4.58
CA GLN A 300 -8.68 -15.55 5.61
C GLN A 300 -10.09 -14.95 5.58
N VAL A 301 -10.21 -13.63 5.39
CA VAL A 301 -11.53 -12.96 5.30
C VAL A 301 -12.25 -13.39 4.02
N VAL A 302 -11.63 -13.28 2.85
CA VAL A 302 -12.31 -13.60 1.57
C VAL A 302 -12.61 -15.08 1.40
N GLY A 303 -11.87 -15.96 2.09
CA GLY A 303 -12.16 -17.39 2.16
C GLY A 303 -13.24 -17.79 3.18
N SER A 304 -13.87 -16.82 3.86
CA SER A 304 -14.86 -17.05 4.91
C SER A 304 -16.30 -16.79 4.44
N ASN A 305 -17.27 -16.93 5.36
CA ASN A 305 -18.67 -16.55 5.17
C ASN A 305 -19.02 -15.28 5.98
N ARG A 306 -18.04 -14.41 6.28
CA ARG A 306 -18.28 -13.14 6.99
C ARG A 306 -19.26 -12.28 6.20
N LEU A 307 -20.28 -11.73 6.87
CA LEU A 307 -21.20 -10.78 6.25
C LEU A 307 -20.42 -9.51 5.87
N THR A 308 -20.50 -9.09 4.61
CA THR A 308 -19.90 -7.82 4.14
C THR A 308 -20.98 -6.76 3.98
N LEU A 309 -20.58 -5.49 3.92
CA LEU A 309 -21.50 -4.39 3.64
C LEU A 309 -22.21 -4.60 2.30
N THR A 310 -21.46 -4.95 1.26
CA THR A 310 -21.96 -5.25 -0.09
C THR A 310 -22.90 -6.45 -0.08
N SER A 311 -22.56 -7.56 0.59
CA SER A 311 -23.45 -8.73 0.67
C SER A 311 -24.73 -8.42 1.46
N ALA A 312 -24.67 -7.56 2.48
CA ALA A 312 -25.87 -7.12 3.18
C ALA A 312 -26.84 -6.33 2.27
N PHE A 313 -26.32 -5.52 1.33
CA PHE A 313 -27.15 -4.87 0.31
C PHE A 313 -27.79 -5.88 -0.63
N LYS A 314 -27.02 -6.87 -1.10
CA LYS A 314 -27.54 -7.97 -1.92
C LYS A 314 -28.66 -8.74 -1.23
N ASP A 315 -28.43 -9.14 0.02
CA ASP A 315 -29.43 -9.87 0.83
C ASP A 315 -30.68 -9.03 1.08
N ALA A 316 -30.55 -7.70 1.12
CA ALA A 316 -31.66 -6.76 1.22
C ALA A 316 -32.36 -6.48 -0.13
N GLY A 317 -31.87 -7.02 -1.25
CA GLY A 317 -32.51 -6.95 -2.57
C GLY A 317 -31.98 -5.87 -3.50
N TRP A 318 -30.82 -5.28 -3.22
CA TRP A 318 -30.15 -4.38 -4.16
C TRP A 318 -29.41 -5.19 -5.22
N GLN A 319 -29.39 -4.68 -6.44
CA GLN A 319 -28.38 -5.11 -7.40
C GLN A 319 -27.02 -4.58 -6.92
N THR A 320 -26.01 -5.45 -6.87
CA THR A 320 -24.66 -5.07 -6.43
C THR A 320 -23.69 -5.06 -7.60
N VAL A 321 -22.99 -3.94 -7.81
CA VAL A 321 -22.06 -3.76 -8.92
C VAL A 321 -20.71 -3.28 -8.40
N ALA A 322 -19.62 -3.87 -8.89
CA ALA A 322 -18.28 -3.35 -8.67
C ALA A 322 -17.73 -2.78 -9.98
N VAL A 323 -17.43 -1.47 -10.01
CA VAL A 323 -16.76 -0.80 -11.12
C VAL A 323 -15.29 -0.65 -10.77
N MET A 324 -14.47 -1.55 -11.32
CA MET A 324 -13.08 -1.80 -10.94
C MET A 324 -12.11 -1.38 -12.06
N PRO A 325 -11.87 -0.07 -12.27
CA PRO A 325 -11.05 0.43 -13.38
C PRO A 325 -9.57 -0.01 -13.33
N GLY A 326 -9.07 -0.43 -12.17
CA GLY A 326 -7.71 -0.92 -11.98
C GLY A 326 -7.56 -2.45 -12.05
N THR A 327 -8.65 -3.20 -12.19
CA THR A 327 -8.62 -4.67 -12.22
C THR A 327 -8.53 -5.17 -13.65
N SER A 328 -7.45 -5.88 -13.98
CA SER A 328 -7.16 -6.38 -15.34
C SER A 328 -7.23 -7.91 -15.48
N SER A 329 -7.63 -8.62 -14.42
CA SER A 329 -7.74 -10.07 -14.37
C SER A 329 -9.06 -10.48 -13.73
N ASP A 330 -9.41 -11.76 -13.86
CA ASP A 330 -10.60 -12.28 -13.18
C ASP A 330 -10.45 -12.11 -11.66
N TRP A 331 -11.55 -11.71 -11.01
CA TRP A 331 -11.60 -11.43 -9.58
C TRP A 331 -12.61 -12.35 -8.90
N PRO A 332 -12.26 -13.62 -8.64
CA PRO A 332 -13.19 -14.61 -8.07
C PRO A 332 -13.70 -14.22 -6.68
N GLU A 333 -12.94 -13.41 -5.93
CA GLU A 333 -13.29 -12.90 -4.61
C GLU A 333 -14.49 -11.94 -4.63
N ALA A 334 -14.89 -11.41 -5.79
CA ALA A 334 -16.13 -10.64 -5.95
C ALA A 334 -17.36 -11.38 -5.40
N ARG A 335 -17.36 -12.73 -5.45
CA ARG A 335 -18.42 -13.57 -4.89
C ARG A 335 -18.51 -13.47 -3.38
N PHE A 336 -17.39 -13.36 -2.67
CA PHE A 336 -17.35 -13.19 -1.21
C PHE A 336 -18.00 -11.86 -0.81
N PHE A 337 -17.73 -10.80 -1.58
CA PHE A 337 -18.38 -9.50 -1.40
C PHE A 337 -19.84 -9.49 -1.85
N GLY A 338 -20.37 -10.59 -2.39
CA GLY A 338 -21.74 -10.68 -2.87
C GLY A 338 -22.00 -9.80 -4.08
N ILE A 339 -21.00 -9.48 -4.92
CA ILE A 339 -21.18 -8.66 -6.12
C ILE A 339 -21.88 -9.47 -7.22
N ASP A 340 -22.90 -8.88 -7.87
CA ASP A 340 -23.64 -9.50 -8.98
C ASP A 340 -22.94 -9.27 -10.32
N GLU A 341 -22.42 -8.06 -10.55
CA GLU A 341 -21.76 -7.66 -11.80
C GLU A 341 -20.41 -6.98 -11.52
N VAL A 342 -19.36 -7.39 -12.24
CA VAL A 342 -18.04 -6.77 -12.20
C VAL A 342 -17.75 -6.08 -13.53
N ARG A 343 -17.59 -4.77 -13.49
CA ARG A 343 -17.15 -3.92 -14.60
C ARG A 343 -15.68 -3.60 -14.41
N ASP A 344 -14.79 -4.37 -15.03
CA ASP A 344 -13.34 -4.23 -14.89
C ASP A 344 -12.70 -3.52 -16.07
N SER A 345 -11.38 -3.29 -16.04
CA SER A 345 -10.67 -2.53 -17.08
C SER A 345 -10.82 -3.12 -18.49
N ARG A 346 -11.16 -4.40 -18.60
CA ARG A 346 -11.36 -5.13 -19.87
C ARG A 346 -12.80 -5.00 -20.37
N THR A 347 -13.76 -4.84 -19.46
CA THR A 347 -15.19 -4.81 -19.81
C THR A 347 -15.78 -3.39 -19.85
N MET A 348 -15.18 -2.41 -19.17
CA MET A 348 -15.59 -1.00 -19.14
C MET A 348 -15.54 -0.29 -20.51
N GLY A 349 -14.83 -0.85 -21.50
CA GLY A 349 -14.80 -0.30 -22.86
C GLY A 349 -14.06 1.03 -23.02
N ASN A 350 -13.15 1.36 -22.09
CA ASN A 350 -12.31 2.55 -22.19
C ASN A 350 -11.38 2.45 -23.41
N ALA A 351 -11.52 3.36 -24.36
CA ALA A 351 -10.71 3.45 -25.57
C ALA A 351 -9.46 4.34 -25.41
N ALA A 352 -9.32 5.04 -24.27
CA ALA A 352 -8.11 5.81 -23.99
C ALA A 352 -6.89 4.88 -23.92
N LYS A 353 -5.80 5.27 -24.57
CA LYS A 353 -4.49 4.64 -24.45
C LYS A 353 -3.98 4.84 -23.03
N ASP A 354 -3.46 3.77 -22.45
CA ASP A 354 -2.67 3.65 -21.22
C ASP A 354 -2.33 4.99 -20.53
N PHE A 355 -3.32 5.58 -19.86
CA PHE A 355 -3.15 6.77 -19.04
C PHE A 355 -2.35 6.36 -17.81
N ASN A 356 -1.17 6.95 -17.60
CA ASN A 356 -0.22 6.49 -16.56
C ASN A 356 -0.02 4.95 -16.57
N ARG A 357 0.10 4.36 -17.77
CA ARG A 357 0.24 2.92 -18.06
C ARG A 357 -1.00 2.04 -17.82
N PHE A 358 -1.75 2.23 -16.75
CA PHE A 358 -2.81 1.29 -16.36
C PHE A 358 -4.05 1.96 -15.73
N GLN A 359 -4.09 3.29 -15.66
CA GLN A 359 -5.17 3.99 -15.00
C GLN A 359 -6.29 4.32 -15.99
N THR A 360 -7.53 4.23 -15.53
CA THR A 360 -8.69 4.77 -16.26
C THR A 360 -9.07 6.11 -15.61
N PRO A 361 -9.25 7.20 -16.38
CA PRO A 361 -9.64 8.49 -15.83
C PRO A 361 -10.96 8.43 -15.05
N ASP A 362 -11.00 9.05 -13.87
CA ASP A 362 -12.14 8.91 -12.95
C ASP A 362 -13.46 9.45 -13.54
N GLN A 363 -13.40 10.53 -14.31
CA GLN A 363 -14.55 11.04 -15.04
C GLN A 363 -15.08 10.03 -16.09
N TYR A 364 -14.21 9.22 -16.71
CA TYR A 364 -14.66 8.12 -17.58
C TYR A 364 -15.35 7.02 -16.75
N THR A 365 -14.72 6.57 -15.66
CA THR A 365 -15.27 5.56 -14.76
C THR A 365 -16.69 5.92 -14.30
N LEU A 366 -16.89 7.17 -13.89
CA LEU A 366 -18.20 7.67 -13.46
C LEU A 366 -19.21 7.80 -14.62
N ALA A 367 -18.77 8.18 -15.82
CA ALA A 367 -19.62 8.28 -16.99
C ALA A 367 -20.10 6.90 -17.48
N GLU A 368 -19.20 5.91 -17.45
CA GLU A 368 -19.49 4.52 -17.78
C GLU A 368 -20.48 3.92 -16.77
N PHE A 369 -20.21 4.04 -15.47
CA PHE A 369 -21.14 3.63 -14.41
C PHE A 369 -22.52 4.26 -14.59
N GLN A 370 -22.57 5.56 -14.91
CA GLN A 370 -23.83 6.25 -15.15
C GLN A 370 -24.58 5.66 -16.33
N ARG A 371 -23.91 5.51 -17.48
CA ARG A 371 -24.52 5.05 -18.71
C ARG A 371 -25.00 3.60 -18.59
N ASP A 372 -24.14 2.76 -18.03
CA ASP A 372 -24.28 1.32 -18.12
C ASP A 372 -24.95 0.73 -16.89
N GLU A 373 -25.09 1.44 -15.76
CA GLU A 373 -25.88 0.95 -14.61
C GLU A 373 -27.01 1.90 -14.23
N ARG A 374 -26.67 3.12 -13.79
CA ARG A 374 -27.64 4.01 -13.13
C ARG A 374 -28.65 4.68 -14.07
N ALA A 375 -28.33 4.83 -15.36
CA ALA A 375 -29.25 5.37 -16.36
C ALA A 375 -30.12 4.30 -17.02
N LYS A 376 -29.92 3.01 -16.72
CA LYS A 376 -30.74 1.92 -17.29
C LYS A 376 -32.22 2.14 -16.93
N PRO A 377 -33.14 2.22 -17.91
CA PRO A 377 -34.55 2.45 -17.61
C PRO A 377 -35.14 1.38 -16.69
N GLY A 378 -35.74 1.80 -15.59
CA GLY A 378 -36.39 0.89 -14.64
C GLY A 378 -35.43 0.04 -13.81
N HIS A 379 -34.17 0.44 -13.67
CA HIS A 379 -33.25 -0.23 -12.74
C HIS A 379 -33.84 -0.27 -11.32
N GLY A 380 -33.61 -1.38 -10.62
CA GLY A 380 -33.93 -1.48 -9.20
C GLY A 380 -32.93 -0.69 -8.34
N PRO A 381 -33.09 -0.71 -7.01
CA PRO A 381 -32.11 -0.13 -6.09
C PRO A 381 -30.72 -0.74 -6.34
N LEU A 382 -29.71 0.12 -6.46
CA LEU A 382 -28.34 -0.25 -6.82
C LEU A 382 -27.38 0.04 -5.67
N MET A 383 -26.49 -0.90 -5.36
CA MET A 383 -25.31 -0.64 -4.54
C MET A 383 -24.08 -0.79 -5.43
N ALA A 384 -23.25 0.25 -5.49
CA ALA A 384 -22.05 0.25 -6.31
C ALA A 384 -20.81 0.47 -5.46
N GLU A 385 -19.78 -0.36 -5.66
CA GLU A 385 -18.41 -0.11 -5.20
C GLU A 385 -17.58 0.41 -6.38
N ILE A 386 -16.95 1.58 -6.21
CA ILE A 386 -16.18 2.24 -7.28
C ILE A 386 -14.85 2.79 -6.74
N PRO A 387 -13.72 2.08 -6.83
CA PRO A 387 -12.40 2.70 -6.69
C PRO A 387 -12.09 3.63 -7.86
N LEU A 388 -11.88 4.90 -7.56
CA LEU A 388 -11.29 5.88 -8.45
C LEU A 388 -9.77 5.79 -8.38
N VAL A 389 -9.09 5.84 -9.52
CA VAL A 389 -7.66 5.46 -9.64
C VAL A 389 -6.77 6.54 -10.24
N THR A 390 -7.33 7.69 -10.67
CA THR A 390 -6.52 8.77 -11.30
C THR A 390 -5.49 9.36 -10.34
N SER A 391 -5.78 9.37 -9.05
CA SER A 391 -4.85 9.81 -8.00
C SER A 391 -3.86 8.74 -7.55
N HIS A 392 -3.79 7.59 -8.22
CA HIS A 392 -2.72 6.61 -8.02
C HIS A 392 -1.38 7.14 -8.56
N TRP A 393 -0.27 6.69 -7.97
CA TRP A 393 1.06 6.97 -8.53
C TRP A 393 1.15 6.51 -10.00
N PRO A 394 1.91 7.19 -10.88
CA PRO A 394 3.03 8.10 -10.61
C PRO A 394 2.72 9.61 -10.63
N TRP A 395 1.46 10.03 -10.77
CA TRP A 395 1.05 11.45 -10.83
C TRP A 395 1.73 12.27 -11.93
N ALA A 396 2.15 11.61 -13.01
CA ALA A 396 2.94 12.22 -14.06
C ALA A 396 2.09 12.90 -15.14
N HIS A 397 0.83 12.46 -15.23
CA HIS A 397 -0.15 12.96 -16.17
C HIS A 397 -1.50 13.03 -15.45
N ILE A 398 -2.10 14.22 -15.43
CA ILE A 398 -3.39 14.48 -14.77
C ILE A 398 -4.38 14.96 -15.84
N PRO A 399 -5.57 14.33 -15.98
CA PRO A 399 -6.53 14.75 -16.98
C PRO A 399 -7.15 16.11 -16.63
N LYS A 400 -7.86 16.70 -17.59
CA LYS A 400 -8.73 17.86 -17.33
C LYS A 400 -10.17 17.43 -17.43
N LEU A 401 -11.03 18.01 -16.59
CA LEU A 401 -12.47 17.82 -16.72
C LEU A 401 -12.95 18.32 -18.08
N VAL A 402 -13.77 17.49 -18.73
CA VAL A 402 -14.54 17.87 -19.91
C VAL A 402 -16.04 17.86 -19.61
N GLY A 403 -16.84 18.41 -20.52
CA GLY A 403 -18.29 18.23 -20.43
C GLY A 403 -18.64 16.74 -20.54
N TRP A 404 -19.62 16.28 -19.75
CA TRP A 404 -19.97 14.85 -19.69
C TRP A 404 -20.31 14.23 -21.05
N ASN A 405 -20.94 14.98 -21.96
CA ASN A 405 -21.23 14.53 -23.33
C ASN A 405 -19.98 14.35 -24.21
N ALA A 406 -18.85 14.94 -23.83
CA ALA A 406 -17.58 14.84 -24.55
C ALA A 406 -16.71 13.67 -24.06
N VAL A 407 -17.09 13.00 -22.96
CA VAL A 407 -16.34 11.85 -22.41
C VAL A 407 -16.34 10.68 -23.39
N GLY A 408 -17.50 10.38 -24.00
CA GLY A 408 -17.62 9.37 -25.05
C GLY A 408 -17.13 7.98 -24.62
N ASP A 409 -16.24 7.40 -25.42
CA ASP A 409 -15.54 6.14 -25.17
C ASP A 409 -14.21 6.32 -24.43
N GLY A 410 -13.90 7.54 -23.96
CA GLY A 410 -12.65 7.86 -23.28
C GLY A 410 -11.52 8.32 -24.20
N SER A 411 -11.64 8.16 -25.53
CA SER A 411 -10.58 8.56 -26.49
C SER A 411 -10.21 10.05 -26.41
N VAL A 412 -11.09 10.90 -25.87
CA VAL A 412 -10.82 12.32 -25.61
C VAL A 412 -9.60 12.53 -24.71
N TYR A 413 -9.32 11.60 -23.78
CA TYR A 413 -8.21 11.71 -22.83
C TYR A 413 -6.84 11.47 -23.48
N ASP A 414 -6.74 10.80 -24.63
CA ASP A 414 -5.48 10.58 -25.36
C ASP A 414 -4.81 11.88 -25.83
N THR A 415 -5.65 12.90 -26.07
CA THR A 415 -5.21 14.19 -26.59
C THR A 415 -5.04 15.24 -25.49
N MET A 416 -5.47 14.92 -24.27
CA MET A 416 -5.35 15.82 -23.13
C MET A 416 -3.93 15.76 -22.55
N GLY A 417 -3.41 16.92 -22.16
CA GLY A 417 -2.22 17.02 -21.31
C GLY A 417 -0.85 16.90 -21.99
N GLY A 418 -0.77 16.81 -23.32
CA GLY A 418 0.52 16.72 -24.03
C GLY A 418 1.32 15.47 -23.65
N ALA A 419 2.59 15.40 -24.05
CA ALA A 419 3.49 14.37 -23.50
C ALA A 419 3.70 14.70 -22.02
N GLY A 420 2.98 14.01 -21.13
CA GLY A 420 3.19 14.10 -19.68
C GLY A 420 4.68 13.93 -19.33
N GLU A 421 5.08 14.45 -18.17
CA GLU A 421 6.48 14.31 -17.76
C GLU A 421 6.83 12.82 -17.56
N PRO A 422 8.07 12.37 -17.82
CA PRO A 422 8.45 10.99 -17.54
C PRO A 422 8.23 10.66 -16.06
N SER A 423 7.52 9.57 -15.77
CA SER A 423 7.17 9.16 -14.39
C SER A 423 8.36 9.09 -13.46
N ASP A 424 9.49 8.54 -13.93
CA ASP A 424 10.73 8.46 -13.14
C ASP A 424 11.26 9.84 -12.75
N SER A 425 11.06 10.84 -13.60
CA SER A 425 11.47 12.21 -13.31
C SER A 425 10.57 12.88 -12.27
N VAL A 426 9.28 12.55 -12.23
CA VAL A 426 8.33 13.06 -11.24
C VAL A 426 8.60 12.40 -9.89
N LEU A 427 8.82 11.09 -9.87
CA LEU A 427 9.12 10.33 -8.65
C LEU A 427 10.52 10.59 -8.09
N ALA A 428 11.46 11.10 -8.88
CA ALA A 428 12.78 11.52 -8.39
C ALA A 428 12.77 12.87 -7.65
N ASP A 429 11.73 13.69 -7.84
CA ASP A 429 11.60 15.02 -7.23
C ASP A 429 10.35 15.10 -6.33
N PRO A 430 10.52 15.09 -5.00
CA PRO A 430 9.39 15.16 -4.07
C PRO A 430 8.48 16.38 -4.28
N ALA A 431 9.00 17.52 -4.73
CA ALA A 431 8.17 18.70 -4.98
C ALA A 431 7.23 18.48 -6.18
N ARG A 432 7.72 17.82 -7.23
CA ARG A 432 6.92 17.47 -8.41
C ARG A 432 5.92 16.37 -8.12
N ALA A 433 6.33 15.31 -7.41
CA ALA A 433 5.41 14.26 -6.96
C ALA A 433 4.27 14.84 -6.11
N ARG A 434 4.57 15.76 -5.18
CA ARG A 434 3.58 16.44 -4.34
C ARG A 434 2.62 17.32 -5.15
N ALA A 435 3.13 18.05 -6.15
CA ALA A 435 2.30 18.87 -7.03
C ALA A 435 1.35 17.99 -7.87
N GLY A 436 1.87 16.95 -8.52
CA GLY A 436 1.07 16.00 -9.30
C GLY A 436 0.00 15.31 -8.46
N TYR A 437 0.36 14.80 -7.27
CA TYR A 437 -0.58 14.18 -6.35
C TYR A 437 -1.74 15.11 -5.99
N ARG A 438 -1.43 16.34 -5.58
CA ARG A 438 -2.43 17.33 -5.20
C ARG A 438 -3.38 17.65 -6.36
N ASP A 439 -2.85 17.82 -7.56
CA ASP A 439 -3.63 18.14 -8.74
C ASP A 439 -4.50 16.93 -9.17
N ALA A 440 -4.01 15.70 -8.98
CA ALA A 440 -4.77 14.46 -9.18
C ALA A 440 -5.97 14.35 -8.22
N ILE A 441 -5.74 14.58 -6.92
CA ILE A 441 -6.81 14.60 -5.90
C ILE A 441 -7.86 15.65 -6.23
N ALA A 442 -7.43 16.86 -6.63
CA ALA A 442 -8.33 17.92 -7.06
C ALA A 442 -9.19 17.50 -8.25
N TYR A 443 -8.61 16.80 -9.23
CA TYR A 443 -9.34 16.25 -10.39
C TYR A 443 -10.36 15.17 -9.97
N SER A 444 -9.96 14.18 -9.16
CA SER A 444 -10.84 13.09 -8.72
C SER A 444 -12.04 13.61 -7.93
N LEU A 445 -11.81 14.53 -6.98
CA LEU A 445 -12.86 15.16 -6.20
C LEU A 445 -13.77 16.03 -7.09
N SER A 446 -13.19 16.81 -8.01
CA SER A 446 -13.99 17.62 -8.94
C SER A 446 -14.86 16.76 -9.86
N SER A 447 -14.36 15.59 -10.29
CA SER A 447 -15.12 14.62 -11.09
C SER A 447 -16.33 14.08 -10.31
N LEU A 448 -16.15 13.67 -9.05
CA LEU A 448 -17.24 13.21 -8.18
C LEU A 448 -18.27 14.31 -7.91
N ILE A 449 -17.82 15.52 -7.57
CA ILE A 449 -18.72 16.64 -7.30
C ILE A 449 -19.53 16.99 -8.54
N SER A 450 -18.88 17.06 -9.72
CA SER A 450 -19.56 17.33 -10.98
C SER A 450 -20.54 16.21 -11.36
N TYR A 451 -20.22 14.96 -11.03
CA TYR A 451 -21.09 13.81 -11.28
C TYR A 451 -22.39 13.94 -10.50
N VAL A 452 -22.30 14.22 -9.18
CA VAL A 452 -23.48 14.41 -8.33
C VAL A 452 -24.30 15.62 -8.78
N GLU A 453 -23.65 16.73 -9.16
CA GLU A 453 -24.35 17.92 -9.66
C GLU A 453 -25.10 17.65 -10.97
N THR A 454 -24.54 16.82 -11.84
CA THR A 454 -25.10 16.57 -13.19
C THR A 454 -26.16 15.47 -13.19
N TYR A 455 -25.89 14.37 -12.49
CA TYR A 455 -26.67 13.13 -12.58
C TYR A 455 -27.32 12.70 -11.27
N GLY A 456 -27.02 13.39 -10.17
CA GLY A 456 -27.63 13.09 -8.89
C GLY A 456 -29.13 13.37 -8.90
N ASP A 457 -29.86 12.57 -8.11
CA ASP A 457 -31.29 12.74 -7.88
C ASP A 457 -31.62 12.59 -6.37
N GLN A 458 -32.90 12.38 -6.04
CA GLN A 458 -33.40 12.17 -4.67
C GLN A 458 -33.05 10.79 -4.08
N ASN A 459 -32.65 9.84 -4.93
CA ASN A 459 -32.36 8.46 -4.55
C ASN A 459 -30.86 8.20 -4.41
N LEU A 460 -30.00 9.06 -4.94
CA LEU A 460 -28.55 8.94 -4.77
C LEU A 460 -28.12 9.19 -3.32
N VAL A 461 -27.42 8.22 -2.74
CA VAL A 461 -26.60 8.33 -1.53
C VAL A 461 -25.16 8.02 -1.92
N LEU A 462 -24.32 9.05 -1.96
CA LEU A 462 -22.89 8.89 -2.25
C LEU A 462 -22.11 8.84 -0.94
N ILE A 463 -21.29 7.81 -0.78
CA ILE A 463 -20.32 7.66 0.29
C ILE A 463 -18.95 7.65 -0.37
N PHE A 464 -18.15 8.68 -0.16
CA PHE A 464 -16.78 8.71 -0.68
C PHE A 464 -15.76 8.85 0.43
N LEU A 465 -14.64 8.16 0.30
CA LEU A 465 -13.56 8.15 1.27
C LEU A 465 -12.21 7.93 0.60
N GLY A 466 -11.12 8.25 1.29
CA GLY A 466 -9.83 7.69 0.92
C GLY A 466 -9.71 6.23 1.33
N ASP A 467 -9.03 5.44 0.53
CA ASP A 467 -8.57 4.10 0.90
C ASP A 467 -7.37 4.18 1.85
N HIS A 468 -6.38 5.03 1.56
CA HIS A 468 -5.21 5.27 2.37
C HIS A 468 -4.54 6.62 2.07
N GLN A 469 -3.49 6.96 2.83
CA GLN A 469 -2.61 8.10 2.53
C GLN A 469 -1.64 7.74 1.38
N PRO A 470 -1.15 8.72 0.60
CA PRO A 470 -0.15 8.44 -0.44
C PRO A 470 1.20 8.06 0.20
N SER A 471 2.14 7.62 -0.62
CA SER A 471 3.45 7.19 -0.14
C SER A 471 4.24 8.33 0.54
N PRO A 472 5.25 8.01 1.39
CA PRO A 472 6.01 9.02 2.13
C PRO A 472 6.76 10.06 1.29
N ILE A 473 6.92 9.85 -0.02
CA ILE A 473 7.42 10.90 -0.93
C ILE A 473 6.50 12.13 -0.94
N VAL A 474 5.20 11.91 -0.72
CA VAL A 474 4.19 12.95 -0.61
C VAL A 474 4.00 13.36 0.83
N THR A 475 3.74 12.43 1.75
CA THR A 475 3.31 12.76 3.12
C THR A 475 4.45 13.01 4.11
N GLY A 476 5.69 12.64 3.76
CA GLY A 476 6.78 12.54 4.73
C GLY A 476 6.66 11.31 5.63
N SER A 477 7.57 11.18 6.60
CA SER A 477 7.68 9.96 7.42
C SER A 477 6.71 9.84 8.59
N ASN A 478 6.02 10.93 8.95
CA ASN A 478 5.28 11.05 10.22
C ASN A 478 3.78 11.28 10.03
N ALA A 479 3.27 11.12 8.81
CA ALA A 479 1.85 11.28 8.56
C ALA A 479 1.03 10.19 9.27
N SER A 480 -0.18 10.57 9.69
CA SER A 480 -1.16 9.62 10.21
C SER A 480 -1.63 8.68 9.09
N ARG A 481 -2.42 7.66 9.45
CA ARG A 481 -3.16 6.82 8.48
C ARG A 481 -4.59 7.32 8.26
N ASP A 482 -4.89 8.55 8.69
CA ASP A 482 -6.23 9.08 8.59
C ASP A 482 -6.56 9.48 7.16
N VAL A 483 -7.77 9.15 6.73
CA VAL A 483 -8.36 9.43 5.42
C VAL A 483 -9.71 10.12 5.62
N PRO A 484 -10.10 11.11 4.82
CA PRO A 484 -11.43 11.70 4.89
C PRO A 484 -12.50 10.68 4.47
N ILE A 485 -13.68 10.78 5.06
CA ILE A 485 -14.90 10.10 4.62
C ILE A 485 -16.05 11.10 4.59
N THR A 486 -16.92 11.01 3.60
CA THR A 486 -18.08 11.89 3.44
C THR A 486 -19.30 11.11 2.95
N VAL A 487 -20.46 11.39 3.55
CA VAL A 487 -21.78 10.97 3.07
C VAL A 487 -22.48 12.19 2.46
N VAL A 488 -22.98 12.06 1.24
CA VAL A 488 -23.72 13.07 0.49
C VAL A 488 -25.08 12.52 0.08
N ALA A 489 -26.15 13.24 0.40
CA ALA A 489 -27.50 12.85 0.01
C ALA A 489 -28.40 14.07 -0.15
N ARG A 490 -29.36 14.00 -1.07
CA ARG A 490 -30.42 15.00 -1.24
C ARG A 490 -31.56 14.78 -0.25
N ASP A 491 -31.80 13.52 0.10
CA ASP A 491 -32.81 13.14 1.08
C ASP A 491 -32.31 13.43 2.50
N PRO A 492 -32.91 14.40 3.23
CA PRO A 492 -32.47 14.75 4.58
C PRO A 492 -32.69 13.61 5.59
N ALA A 493 -33.59 12.66 5.30
CA ALA A 493 -33.80 11.50 6.18
C ALA A 493 -32.54 10.62 6.26
N VAL A 494 -31.77 10.53 5.17
CA VAL A 494 -30.50 9.78 5.15
C VAL A 494 -29.49 10.41 6.12
N LEU A 495 -29.32 11.73 6.04
CA LEU A 495 -28.38 12.45 6.92
C LEU A 495 -28.85 12.52 8.37
N ALA A 496 -30.17 12.51 8.62
CA ALA A 496 -30.74 12.46 9.96
C ALA A 496 -30.37 11.17 10.69
N ARG A 497 -30.31 10.02 10.00
CA ARG A 497 -29.91 8.72 10.58
C ARG A 497 -28.49 8.71 11.13
N ILE A 498 -27.60 9.51 10.54
CA ILE A 498 -26.19 9.61 10.96
C ILE A 498 -25.89 10.84 11.83
N SER A 499 -26.91 11.61 12.22
CA SER A 499 -26.74 12.83 13.03
C SER A 499 -26.04 12.59 14.38
N GLY A 500 -26.22 11.41 14.97
CA GLY A 500 -25.57 11.01 16.23
C GLY A 500 -24.07 10.70 16.11
N TRP A 501 -23.51 10.68 14.91
CA TRP A 501 -22.10 10.34 14.69
C TRP A 501 -21.13 11.48 15.04
N GLY A 502 -21.64 12.72 15.19
CA GLY A 502 -20.80 13.91 15.43
C GLY A 502 -19.98 14.34 14.22
N TRP A 503 -20.33 13.86 13.02
CA TRP A 503 -19.70 14.26 11.76
C TRP A 503 -20.12 15.68 11.39
N GLN A 504 -19.23 16.39 10.71
CA GLN A 504 -19.36 17.83 10.46
C GLN A 504 -20.09 18.10 9.14
N ASP A 505 -20.76 19.25 9.05
CA ASP A 505 -21.38 19.71 7.80
C ASP A 505 -20.32 19.98 6.71
N GLY A 506 -20.61 19.60 5.47
CA GLY A 506 -19.77 19.88 4.31
C GLY A 506 -18.91 18.70 3.85
N LEU A 507 -18.29 18.86 2.68
CA LEU A 507 -17.41 17.85 2.08
C LEU A 507 -16.01 17.82 2.72
N LYS A 508 -15.61 18.91 3.39
CA LYS A 508 -14.30 19.07 4.03
C LYS A 508 -14.43 18.88 5.55
N PRO A 509 -13.94 17.76 6.12
CA PRO A 509 -13.87 17.62 7.56
C PRO A 509 -12.87 18.63 8.13
N GLY A 510 -13.25 19.31 9.22
CA GLY A 510 -12.33 20.16 9.96
C GLY A 510 -11.27 19.35 10.71
N PRO A 511 -10.15 19.97 11.14
CA PRO A 511 -9.02 19.27 11.77
C PRO A 511 -9.36 18.57 13.10
N GLN A 512 -10.49 18.94 13.72
CA GLN A 512 -11.01 18.35 14.97
C GLN A 512 -12.20 17.42 14.73
N ALA A 513 -12.49 17.05 13.47
CA ALA A 513 -13.54 16.08 13.17
C ALA A 513 -13.21 14.72 13.83
N PRO A 514 -14.22 13.94 14.22
CA PRO A 514 -13.98 12.65 14.85
C PRO A 514 -13.20 11.71 13.92
N VAL A 515 -12.34 10.89 14.53
CA VAL A 515 -11.58 9.83 13.84
C VAL A 515 -12.06 8.48 14.35
N TRP A 516 -12.50 7.61 13.45
CA TRP A 516 -12.78 6.20 13.78
C TRP A 516 -11.77 5.30 13.08
N ARG A 517 -11.54 4.08 13.59
CA ARG A 517 -10.89 3.07 12.75
C ARG A 517 -11.83 2.67 11.62
N MET A 518 -11.27 2.38 10.44
CA MET A 518 -12.03 2.05 9.24
C MET A 518 -12.93 0.81 9.39
N ASP A 519 -12.52 -0.20 10.16
CA ASP A 519 -13.30 -1.40 10.47
C ASP A 519 -14.59 -1.10 11.25
N ALA A 520 -14.64 0.02 11.98
CA ALA A 520 -15.84 0.41 12.71
C ALA A 520 -16.96 0.98 11.82
N PHE A 521 -16.68 1.31 10.55
CA PHE A 521 -17.67 1.95 9.68
C PHE A 521 -18.86 1.04 9.36
N ARG A 522 -18.60 -0.22 8.96
CA ARG A 522 -19.64 -1.18 8.56
C ARG A 522 -20.75 -1.29 9.60
N ASP A 523 -20.38 -1.60 10.84
CA ASP A 523 -21.33 -1.87 11.92
C ASP A 523 -22.11 -0.62 12.30
N ARG A 524 -21.46 0.54 12.30
CA ARG A 524 -22.13 1.83 12.54
C ARG A 524 -23.11 2.17 11.43
N PHE A 525 -22.73 1.91 10.18
CA PHE A 525 -23.58 2.12 9.01
C PHE A 525 -24.81 1.20 9.05
N LEU A 526 -24.61 -0.11 9.24
CA LEU A 526 -25.70 -1.08 9.37
C LEU A 526 -26.63 -0.73 10.53
N THR A 527 -26.09 -0.30 11.67
CA THR A 527 -26.89 0.15 12.82
C THR A 527 -27.73 1.38 12.48
N ALA A 528 -27.14 2.39 11.84
CA ALA A 528 -27.85 3.64 11.53
C ALA A 528 -29.01 3.44 10.55
N PHE A 529 -28.87 2.49 9.63
CA PHE A 529 -29.85 2.22 8.58
C PHE A 529 -30.68 0.95 8.78
N ALA A 530 -30.52 0.26 9.92
CA ALA A 530 -31.47 -0.76 10.35
C ALA A 530 -32.83 -0.11 10.61
N SER A 531 -33.90 -0.65 10.02
CA SER A 531 -35.31 -0.15 10.03
C SER A 531 -35.68 0.87 8.95
#